data_AF-A0A8S2YTV9-F1
#
_entry.id   AF-A0A8S2YTV9-F1
#
_cell.length_a   1.000
_cell.length_b   1.000
_cell.length_c   1.000
_cell.angle_alpha   90.00
_cell.angle_beta   90.00
_cell.angle_gamma   90.00
#
_symmetry.space_group_name_H-M   'P 1'
#
loop_
_entity.id
_entity.type
_entity.pdbx_description
1 polymer ?
#
loop_
_entity_poly.entity_id
_entity_poly.type
_entity_poly.pdbx_seq_one_letter_code
_entity_poly.pdbx_strand_id
1 'polypeptide(L)'
;KKIKGNQLLSCKKDVQNTIVIVSQAIYLFTGEKFRPRDTQIIALWLFLNPNLNQTNMGCLAQISTGEGKSIIVAGLAVIKALSSHRIDIITSSSVLAIRDSKEFQPFFDMFHLQVSNNCDSLCEQGDRTKS
;
A
#
# COMPACT_ATOMS: atom_id res chain seq x y z
N LYS A 1 -19.53 -18.80 13.89
CA LYS A 1 -19.21 -17.67 14.81
C LYS A 1 -18.64 -16.54 13.95
N LYS A 2 -19.44 -15.54 13.54
CA LYS A 2 -18.91 -14.37 12.81
C LYS A 2 -18.01 -13.61 13.78
N ILE A 3 -16.70 -13.69 13.59
CA ILE A 3 -15.76 -12.78 14.24
C ILE A 3 -16.21 -11.39 13.77
N LYS A 4 -16.73 -10.56 14.68
CA LYS A 4 -16.95 -9.14 14.36
C LYS A 4 -15.59 -8.62 13.93
N GLY A 5 -15.41 -8.35 12.63
CA GLY A 5 -14.14 -7.86 12.11
C GLY A 5 -13.76 -6.62 12.91
N ASN A 6 -12.58 -6.64 13.52
CA ASN A 6 -12.00 -5.45 14.09
C ASN A 6 -11.95 -4.39 12.98
N GLN A 7 -12.77 -3.35 13.07
CA GLN A 7 -12.73 -2.27 12.10
C GLN A 7 -11.50 -1.40 12.41
N LEU A 8 -10.36 -1.73 11.80
CA LEU A 8 -9.10 -0.99 11.95
C LEU A 8 -9.23 0.50 11.56
N LEU A 9 -10.28 0.86 10.82
CA LEU A 9 -10.54 2.19 10.27
C LEU A 9 -11.90 2.76 10.71
N SER A 10 -12.43 2.35 11.89
CA SER A 10 -13.76 2.78 12.34
C SER A 10 -13.90 4.26 12.63
N CYS A 11 -12.84 4.91 13.13
CA CYS A 11 -12.87 6.34 13.41
C CYS A 11 -11.53 7.01 13.10
N LYS A 12 -11.51 8.36 13.11
CA LYS A 12 -10.31 9.17 12.85
C LYS A 12 -9.12 8.77 13.74
N LYS A 13 -9.38 8.43 15.01
CA LYS A 13 -8.32 8.04 15.96
C LYS A 13 -7.67 6.71 15.58
N ASP A 14 -8.45 5.74 15.10
CA ASP A 14 -7.92 4.45 14.66
C ASP A 14 -7.06 4.60 13.41
N VAL A 15 -7.49 5.45 12.47
CA VAL A 15 -6.71 5.80 11.28
C VAL A 15 -5.37 6.44 11.68
N GLN A 16 -5.38 7.39 12.61
CA GLN A 16 -4.17 8.04 13.09
C GLN A 16 -3.21 7.05 13.75
N ASN A 17 -3.72 6.22 14.67
CA ASN A 17 -2.93 5.18 15.33
C ASN A 17 -2.30 4.21 14.31
N THR A 18 -3.09 3.80 13.32
CA THR A 18 -2.65 2.89 12.26
C THR A 18 -1.55 3.52 11.41
N ILE A 19 -1.68 4.80 11.04
CA ILE A 19 -0.64 5.55 10.32
C ILE A 19 0.64 5.63 11.16
N VAL A 20 0.54 5.88 12.47
CA VAL A 20 1.71 5.91 13.37
C VAL A 20 2.42 4.55 13.41
N ILE A 21 1.67 3.44 13.55
CA ILE A 21 2.24 2.08 13.56
C ILE A 21 2.97 1.79 12.25
N VAL A 22 2.34 2.09 11.11
CA VAL A 22 2.96 1.89 9.79
C VAL A 22 4.17 2.80 9.60
N SER A 23 4.13 4.03 10.12
CA SER A 23 5.27 4.95 10.04
C SER A 23 6.46 4.46 10.87
N GLN A 24 6.19 3.82 12.01
CA GLN A 24 7.21 3.13 12.80
C GLN A 24 7.76 1.92 12.04
N ALA A 25 6.91 1.13 11.40
CA ALA A 25 7.36 -0.02 10.61
C ALA A 25 8.23 0.41 9.42
N ILE A 26 7.88 1.50 8.72
CA ILE A 26 8.68 2.03 7.60
C ILE A 26 10.08 2.44 8.08
N TYR A 27 10.18 3.07 9.25
CA TYR A 27 11.48 3.41 9.81
C TYR A 27 12.34 2.19 10.10
N LEU A 28 11.76 1.16 10.70
CA LEU A 28 12.47 -0.09 10.98
C LEU A 28 12.88 -0.80 9.67
N PHE A 29 11.97 -0.87 8.70
CA PHE A 29 12.22 -1.44 7.39
C PHE A 29 13.36 -0.74 6.63
N THR A 30 13.47 0.58 6.76
CA THR A 30 14.54 1.36 6.12
C THR A 30 15.88 1.28 6.86
N GLY A 31 15.98 0.45 7.90
CA GLY A 31 17.17 0.32 8.74
C GLY A 31 17.41 1.59 9.56
N GLU A 32 16.32 2.18 10.08
CA GLU A 32 16.35 3.36 10.95
C GLU A 32 16.90 4.64 10.28
N LYS A 33 16.93 4.67 8.95
CA LYS A 33 17.52 5.78 8.18
C LYS A 33 16.59 6.96 8.02
N PHE A 34 15.29 6.74 7.82
CA PHE A 34 14.35 7.84 7.61
C PHE A 34 12.91 7.48 8.01
N ARG A 35 12.16 8.52 8.37
CA ARG A 35 10.71 8.46 8.63
C ARG A 35 9.93 8.84 7.37
N PRO A 36 8.66 8.42 7.24
CA PRO A 36 7.80 8.95 6.19
C PRO A 36 7.73 10.48 6.26
N ARG A 37 7.82 11.13 5.10
CA ARG A 37 7.67 12.59 4.99
C ARG A 37 6.22 13.00 5.26
N ASP A 38 6.01 14.26 5.64
CA ASP A 38 4.67 14.83 5.83
C ASP A 38 3.78 14.62 4.60
N THR A 39 4.31 14.79 3.39
CA THR A 39 3.57 14.52 2.14
C THR A 39 3.06 13.08 2.06
N GLN A 40 3.87 12.10 2.51
CA GLN A 40 3.51 10.68 2.50
C GLN A 40 2.47 10.36 3.59
N ILE A 41 2.62 10.96 4.77
CA ILE A 41 1.66 10.84 5.89
C ILE A 41 0.31 11.45 5.49
N ILE A 42 0.32 12.64 4.88
CA ILE A 42 -0.89 13.30 4.37
C ILE A 42 -1.55 12.43 3.31
N ALA A 43 -0.78 11.86 2.36
CA ALA A 43 -1.34 10.96 1.35
C ALA A 43 -2.03 9.75 2.00
N LEU A 44 -1.38 9.07 2.95
CA LEU A 44 -1.99 7.96 3.70
C LEU A 44 -3.28 8.39 4.41
N TRP A 45 -3.27 9.56 5.06
CA TRP A 45 -4.45 10.10 5.73
C TRP A 45 -5.59 10.37 4.75
N LEU A 46 -5.32 10.97 3.57
CA LEU A 46 -6.32 11.21 2.54
C LEU A 46 -6.98 9.91 2.06
N PHE A 47 -6.20 8.85 1.83
CA PHE A 47 -6.72 7.54 1.38
C PHE A 47 -7.47 6.75 2.46
N LEU A 48 -7.17 6.98 3.74
CA LEU A 48 -7.68 6.18 4.85
C LEU A 48 -8.76 6.88 5.67
N ASN A 49 -8.89 8.21 5.55
CA ASN A 49 -9.84 8.96 6.34
C ASN A 49 -11.27 8.62 5.90
N PRO A 50 -12.09 7.99 6.77
CA PRO A 50 -13.44 7.59 6.41
C PRO A 50 -14.33 8.80 6.09
N ASN A 51 -14.04 9.99 6.63
CA ASN A 51 -14.81 11.20 6.35
C ASN A 51 -14.57 11.79 4.96
N LEU A 52 -13.42 11.49 4.35
CA LEU A 52 -13.09 11.95 3.01
C LEU A 52 -13.51 10.92 1.95
N ASN A 53 -13.58 9.65 2.34
CA ASN A 53 -13.91 8.52 1.47
C ASN A 53 -15.30 7.93 1.82
N GLN A 54 -16.29 8.79 2.12
CA GLN A 54 -17.65 8.37 2.50
C GLN A 54 -18.51 7.92 1.31
N THR A 55 -18.15 8.37 0.11
CA THR A 55 -18.84 7.98 -1.12
C THR A 55 -18.16 6.74 -1.66
N ASN A 56 -18.88 5.86 -2.38
CA ASN A 56 -18.27 4.76 -3.14
C ASN A 56 -17.33 5.24 -4.27
N MET A 57 -16.96 6.53 -4.29
CA MET A 57 -15.99 7.10 -5.19
C MET A 57 -14.60 6.89 -4.60
N GLY A 58 -13.73 6.22 -5.35
CA GLY A 58 -12.33 6.07 -4.95
C GLY A 58 -11.61 7.42 -4.84
N CYS A 59 -10.46 7.43 -4.17
CA CYS A 59 -9.56 8.58 -4.11
C CYS A 59 -8.45 8.44 -5.16
N LEU A 60 -8.14 9.52 -5.87
CA LEU A 60 -6.99 9.61 -6.77
C LEU A 60 -6.04 10.70 -6.27
N ALA A 61 -4.77 10.36 -6.07
CA ALA A 61 -3.75 11.31 -5.63
C ALA A 61 -2.63 11.46 -6.67
N GLN A 62 -2.36 12.70 -7.07
CA GLN A 62 -1.19 13.03 -7.88
C GLN A 62 0.02 13.25 -6.97
N ILE A 63 0.86 12.22 -6.92
CA ILE A 63 2.14 12.26 -6.20
C ILE A 63 3.26 12.31 -7.25
N SER A 64 4.10 13.34 -7.18
CA SER A 64 5.22 13.57 -8.09
C SER A 64 6.28 12.47 -7.99
N THR A 65 7.04 12.29 -9.07
CA THR A 65 8.20 11.39 -9.09
C THR A 65 9.22 11.84 -8.04
N GLY A 66 9.81 10.89 -7.30
CA GLY A 66 10.78 11.19 -6.23
C GLY A 66 10.16 11.44 -4.84
N GLU A 67 8.83 11.55 -4.73
CA GLU A 67 8.14 11.72 -3.45
C GLU A 67 7.94 10.41 -2.66
N GLY A 68 8.41 9.28 -3.20
CA GLY A 68 8.31 7.98 -2.54
C GLY A 68 6.93 7.34 -2.64
N LYS A 69 6.29 7.39 -3.83
CA LYS A 69 4.99 6.78 -4.11
C LYS A 69 4.94 5.29 -3.71
N SER A 70 6.01 4.52 -3.92
CA SER A 70 6.07 3.10 -3.53
C SER A 70 5.90 2.89 -2.02
N ILE A 71 6.47 3.77 -1.17
CA ILE A 71 6.28 3.69 0.30
C ILE A 71 4.82 3.96 0.68
N ILE A 72 4.18 4.95 0.03
CA ILE A 72 2.77 5.26 0.27
C ILE A 72 1.89 4.07 -0.11
N VAL A 73 2.15 3.46 -1.28
CA VAL A 73 1.39 2.29 -1.77
C VAL A 73 1.59 1.09 -0.84
N ALA A 74 2.82 0.79 -0.43
CA ALA A 74 3.10 -0.31 0.50
C ALA A 74 2.41 -0.11 1.86
N GLY A 75 2.48 1.10 2.42
CA GLY A 75 1.79 1.45 3.66
C GLY A 75 0.27 1.32 3.55
N LEU A 76 -0.32 1.81 2.44
CA LEU A 76 -1.75 1.69 2.19
C LEU A 76 -2.17 0.21 2.07
N ALA A 77 -1.37 -0.60 1.38
CA ALA A 77 -1.63 -2.03 1.19
C ALA A 77 -1.62 -2.78 2.52
N VAL A 78 -0.62 -2.54 3.39
CA VAL A 78 -0.58 -3.13 4.75
C VAL A 78 -1.86 -2.81 5.52
N ILE A 79 -2.24 -1.54 5.57
CA ILE A 79 -3.38 -1.07 6.37
C ILE A 79 -4.70 -1.69 5.88
N LYS A 80 -4.90 -1.69 4.56
CA LYS A 80 -6.11 -2.27 3.96
C LYS A 80 -6.12 -3.80 4.10
N ALA A 81 -4.98 -4.48 3.95
CA ALA A 81 -4.87 -5.92 4.11
C ALA A 81 -5.17 -6.39 5.53
N LEU A 82 -4.64 -5.69 6.55
CA LEU A 82 -4.96 -5.94 7.96
C LEU A 82 -6.43 -5.69 8.29
N SER A 83 -7.11 -4.84 7.51
CA SER A 83 -8.56 -4.64 7.58
C SER A 83 -9.35 -5.78 6.90
N SER A 84 -8.76 -6.96 6.71
CA SER A 84 -9.36 -8.16 6.09
C SER A 84 -9.71 -8.02 4.59
N HIS A 85 -8.90 -7.26 3.84
CA HIS A 85 -9.07 -7.15 2.39
C HIS A 85 -7.93 -7.85 1.65
N ARG A 86 -8.26 -8.57 0.57
CA ARG A 86 -7.27 -8.89 -0.46
C ARG A 86 -7.02 -7.63 -1.28
N ILE A 87 -5.77 -7.26 -1.47
CA ILE A 87 -5.38 -6.03 -2.16
C ILE A 87 -4.56 -6.38 -3.39
N ASP A 88 -4.94 -5.80 -4.52
CA ASP A 88 -4.18 -5.87 -5.77
C ASP A 88 -3.52 -4.51 -6.02
N ILE A 89 -2.20 -4.50 -6.19
CA ILE A 89 -1.44 -3.32 -6.58
C ILE A 89 -1.17 -3.42 -8.08
N ILE A 90 -1.75 -2.50 -8.85
CA ILE A 90 -1.57 -2.41 -10.30
C ILE A 90 -0.55 -1.32 -10.60
N THR A 91 0.47 -1.65 -11.38
CA THR A 91 1.53 -0.73 -11.83
C THR A 91 1.72 -0.82 -13.34
N SER A 92 2.42 0.15 -13.93
CA SER A 92 2.50 0.32 -15.38
C SER A 92 3.35 -0.74 -16.10
N SER A 93 4.17 -1.51 -15.38
CA SER A 93 4.97 -2.58 -15.99
C SER A 93 5.20 -3.77 -15.06
N SER A 94 5.39 -4.94 -15.66
CA SER A 94 5.78 -6.19 -15.00
C SER A 94 7.06 -6.02 -14.18
N VAL A 95 8.06 -5.33 -14.73
CA VAL A 95 9.33 -5.05 -14.06
C VAL A 95 9.13 -4.32 -12.74
N LEU A 96 8.28 -3.28 -12.71
CA LEU A 96 7.97 -2.54 -11.50
C LEU A 96 7.19 -3.40 -10.50
N ALA A 97 6.27 -4.24 -10.96
CA ALA A 97 5.47 -5.10 -10.09
C ALA A 97 6.33 -6.16 -9.40
N ILE A 98 7.20 -6.81 -10.17
CA ILE A 98 8.13 -7.85 -9.67
C ILE A 98 9.15 -7.22 -8.72
N ARG A 99 9.70 -6.04 -9.06
CA ARG A 99 10.63 -5.33 -8.19
C ARG A 99 9.96 -4.96 -6.87
N ASP A 100 8.83 -4.27 -6.90
CA ASP A 100 8.19 -3.76 -5.69
C ASP A 100 7.69 -4.91 -4.79
N SER A 101 7.16 -6.00 -5.37
CA SER A 101 6.78 -7.18 -4.58
C SER A 101 7.96 -7.82 -3.85
N LYS A 102 9.15 -7.90 -4.49
CA LYS A 102 10.36 -8.45 -3.86
C LYS A 102 10.97 -7.49 -2.84
N GLU A 103 11.11 -6.20 -3.19
CA GLU A 103 11.73 -5.20 -2.32
C GLU A 103 10.95 -4.95 -1.03
N PHE A 104 9.60 -4.94 -1.12
CA PHE A 104 8.74 -4.74 0.05
C PHE A 104 8.33 -6.04 0.75
N GLN A 105 8.77 -7.22 0.29
CA GLN A 105 8.50 -8.50 0.98
C GLN A 105 8.85 -8.42 2.47
N PRO A 106 10.06 -7.96 2.89
CA PRO A 106 10.39 -7.89 4.32
C PRO A 106 9.48 -6.92 5.09
N PHE A 107 8.99 -5.86 4.43
CA PHE A 107 8.05 -4.91 5.04
C PHE A 107 6.68 -5.55 5.27
N PHE A 108 6.17 -6.32 4.30
CA PHE A 108 4.91 -7.06 4.47
C PHE A 108 5.02 -8.18 5.51
N ASP A 109 6.18 -8.83 5.59
CA ASP A 109 6.46 -9.89 6.56
C ASP A 109 6.37 -9.38 8.02
N MET A 110 6.72 -8.11 8.28
CA MET A 110 6.56 -7.47 9.60
C MET A 110 5.12 -7.50 10.12
N PHE A 111 4.14 -7.61 9.21
CA PHE A 111 2.71 -7.66 9.51
C PHE A 111 2.09 -9.04 9.26
N HIS A 112 2.91 -10.07 9.03
CA HIS A 112 2.48 -11.42 8.65
C HIS A 112 1.60 -11.46 7.40
N LEU A 113 1.87 -10.57 6.44
CA LEU A 113 1.17 -10.51 5.16
C LEU A 113 1.98 -11.22 4.07
N GLN A 114 1.29 -11.98 3.22
CA GLN A 114 1.89 -12.58 2.03
C GLN A 114 1.76 -11.62 0.85
N VAL A 115 2.83 -11.51 0.06
CA VAL A 115 2.84 -10.77 -1.21
C VAL A 115 3.27 -11.70 -2.35
N SER A 116 2.66 -11.52 -3.51
CA SER A 116 2.99 -12.21 -4.74
C SER A 116 2.83 -11.26 -5.93
N ASN A 117 3.45 -11.58 -7.06
CA ASN A 117 3.19 -10.88 -8.33
C ASN A 117 2.46 -11.81 -9.30
N ASN A 118 1.63 -11.24 -10.17
CA ASN A 118 0.85 -11.96 -11.17
C ASN A 118 1.35 -11.64 -12.59
N CYS A 119 2.68 -11.55 -12.75
CA CYS A 119 3.30 -11.19 -14.01
C CYS A 119 3.84 -12.43 -14.72
N ASP A 120 3.15 -12.87 -15.77
CA ASP A 120 3.59 -13.97 -16.62
C ASP A 120 4.39 -13.47 -17.81
N SER A 121 5.45 -14.19 -18.19
CA SER A 121 6.27 -13.91 -19.38
C SER A 121 5.48 -14.00 -20.70
N LEU A 122 4.32 -14.64 -20.69
CA LEU A 122 3.42 -14.75 -21.85
C LEU A 122 2.65 -13.44 -22.12
N CYS A 123 2.41 -12.62 -21.09
CA CYS A 123 1.69 -11.34 -21.25
C CYS A 123 2.51 -10.27 -21.99
N GLU A 124 3.84 -10.35 -21.94
CA GLU A 124 4.74 -9.39 -22.63
C GLU A 124 4.95 -9.68 -24.12
N GLN A 125 4.59 -10.88 -24.58
CA GLN A 125 4.78 -11.30 -25.97
C GLN A 125 3.58 -10.93 -26.85
N GLY A 126 2.36 -10.87 -26.28
CA GLY A 126 1.13 -10.56 -27.02
C GLY A 126 1.06 -9.14 -27.60
N ASP A 127 1.79 -8.18 -27.01
CA ASP A 127 1.84 -6.79 -27.49
C ASP A 127 2.94 -6.55 -28.55
N ARG A 128 3.96 -7.41 -28.64
CA ARG A 128 5.07 -7.24 -29.59
C ARG A 128 4.80 -7.86 -30.96
N THR A 129 3.81 -8.73 -31.08
CA THR A 129 3.43 -9.40 -32.34
C THR A 129 2.32 -8.68 -33.12
N LYS A 130 1.88 -7.49 -32.69
CA LYS A 130 0.95 -6.63 -33.44
C LYS A 130 1.62 -5.32 -33.84
N SER A 131 2.64 -5.40 -34.68
CA SER A 131 3.17 -4.25 -35.43
C SER A 131 3.57 -4.66 -36.82
#